data_AF-A0A364MYA9-F1
#
_entry.id   AF-A0A364MYA9-F1
#
_cell.length_a   1.000
_cell.length_b   1.000
_cell.length_c   1.000
_cell.angle_alpha   90.00
_cell.angle_beta   90.00
_cell.angle_gamma   90.00
#
_symmetry.space_group_name_H-M   'P 1'
#
loop_
_entity.id
_entity.type
_entity.pdbx_description
1 polymer ?
#
loop_
_entity_poly.entity_id
_entity_poly.type
_entity_poly.pdbx_seq_one_letter_code
_entity_poly.pdbx_strand_id
1 'polypeptide(L)'
;MATQTRNLFQHLPPPAECLALFIATLEIVPFGVMGLRNPSFFADGYGLPITSSSDASSASAKRSSAVREQDQQTKKALVAAIAARNIQNGILLATFGLLMTSKSHASALSTSDGWAYQEDAAAFARWRALGTASRRRRAIEYNNSHHSEHAQCSHPGHVHFKFQFTMSCEHTILQLDSSPFAELAGYEQPNTATRSAAEATSGRALKTAVSQPTQTYPAPLVLPHDELNYEPEYPPQSTRNWLNEEERNKVLPGAGRDTLYVVRVPEIEQCVSTMSDWTQPSDAEVEEDVIASPAAHLFVSYLKAFYHDMPVHQLDTPLKWTSWGAQPKSNKQRKRSSSLPKYVGLAHNDTCTRIRVRIPPDSAFPAQLNLEDILDTAIELLPDDAYALVLLVNHDIYENDNDDFCCGRAYGGSRVAVVQSARYNPLLDAKANIQRDHMWPLSHCKGFVDGLCAVEDVKAKAPSKKQKEASKEGAMRAAVDSAATYDAKLTQHEFQGLWFSRLARTVSHELGHCFGMDHCVYYACNMQGTSSMHEDVRQPPYLCPVCEAKIAHAIAGELRGGKSDEKEAWIGQRCDALKTFCGLLEEKGMGSAMWSGLDGWLGERMKGL
;
A
#
# COMPACT_ATOMS: atom_id res chain seq x y z
N MET A 1 -40.93 -6.39 -53.01
CA MET A 1 -39.50 -6.72 -53.21
C MET A 1 -38.70 -5.47 -52.90
N ALA A 2 -38.08 -5.40 -51.73
CA ALA A 2 -37.12 -4.36 -51.39
C ALA A 2 -35.84 -5.09 -50.95
N THR A 3 -34.81 -5.01 -51.78
CA THR A 3 -33.49 -5.58 -51.56
C THR A 3 -32.84 -4.90 -50.36
N GLN A 4 -32.74 -5.61 -49.24
CA GLN A 4 -31.87 -5.22 -48.12
C GLN A 4 -30.42 -5.23 -48.61
N THR A 5 -29.81 -4.04 -48.67
CA THR A 5 -28.36 -3.88 -48.73
C THR A 5 -27.73 -4.57 -47.53
N ARG A 6 -27.02 -5.68 -47.77
CA ARG A 6 -26.22 -6.37 -46.76
C ARG A 6 -25.16 -5.42 -46.25
N ASN A 7 -25.27 -5.05 -44.97
CA ASN A 7 -24.34 -4.18 -44.29
C ASN A 7 -23.06 -4.97 -44.02
N LEU A 8 -21.98 -4.69 -44.76
CA LEU A 8 -20.70 -5.41 -44.68
C LEU A 8 -20.10 -5.43 -43.25
N PHE A 9 -20.53 -4.49 -42.41
CA PHE A 9 -20.05 -4.29 -41.05
C PHE A 9 -20.65 -5.26 -40.01
N GLN A 10 -21.68 -6.05 -40.35
CA GLN A 10 -22.29 -7.00 -39.39
C GLN A 10 -21.44 -8.26 -39.14
N HIS A 11 -20.41 -8.50 -39.95
CA HIS A 11 -19.49 -9.64 -39.79
C HIS A 11 -18.09 -9.21 -39.33
N LEU A 12 -17.91 -7.93 -39.00
CA LEU A 12 -16.64 -7.45 -38.46
C LEU A 12 -16.63 -7.64 -36.94
N PRO A 13 -15.51 -8.11 -36.37
CA PRO A 13 -15.34 -8.19 -34.93
C PRO A 13 -15.52 -6.82 -34.26
N PRO A 14 -15.89 -6.75 -32.97
CA PRO A 14 -15.90 -5.53 -32.18
C PRO A 14 -14.66 -4.63 -32.42
N PRO A 15 -14.78 -3.30 -32.29
CA PRO A 15 -13.70 -2.36 -32.61
C PRO A 15 -12.36 -2.67 -31.93
N ALA A 16 -12.38 -3.17 -30.70
CA ALA A 16 -11.19 -3.56 -29.94
C ALA A 16 -10.51 -4.82 -30.50
N GLU A 17 -11.28 -5.78 -31.02
CA GLU A 17 -10.76 -7.01 -31.64
C GLU A 17 -10.16 -6.72 -33.03
N CYS A 18 -10.82 -5.88 -33.83
CA CYS A 18 -10.27 -5.38 -35.09
C CYS A 18 -8.95 -4.64 -34.88
N LEU A 19 -8.87 -3.80 -33.83
CA LEU A 19 -7.65 -3.08 -33.47
C LEU A 19 -6.53 -4.05 -33.03
N ALA A 20 -6.86 -5.07 -32.24
CA ALA A 20 -5.89 -6.08 -31.80
C ALA A 20 -5.30 -6.88 -32.98
N LEU A 21 -6.14 -7.33 -33.92
CA LEU A 21 -5.68 -8.03 -35.13
C LEU A 21 -4.88 -7.13 -36.07
N PHE A 22 -5.24 -5.84 -36.16
CA PHE A 22 -4.49 -4.86 -36.93
C PHE A 22 -3.10 -4.63 -36.34
N ILE A 23 -3.00 -4.39 -35.03
CA ILE A 23 -1.72 -4.23 -34.33
C ILE A 23 -0.90 -5.51 -34.44
N ALA A 24 -1.50 -6.69 -34.26
CA ALA A 24 -0.84 -7.98 -34.44
C ALA A 24 -0.21 -8.12 -35.84
N THR A 25 -0.93 -7.69 -36.88
CA THR A 25 -0.44 -7.74 -38.26
C THR A 25 0.74 -6.78 -38.47
N LEU A 26 0.70 -5.59 -37.87
CA LEU A 26 1.83 -4.65 -37.90
C LEU A 26 3.06 -5.20 -37.17
N GLU A 27 2.86 -5.82 -36.01
CA GLU A 27 3.97 -6.42 -35.24
C GLU A 27 4.62 -7.59 -35.98
N ILE A 28 3.82 -8.46 -36.62
CA ILE A 28 4.33 -9.62 -37.37
C ILE A 28 5.01 -9.19 -38.66
N VAL A 29 4.39 -8.32 -39.46
CA VAL A 29 4.79 -8.12 -40.86
C VAL A 29 5.85 -7.02 -41.01
N PRO A 30 5.52 -5.71 -40.86
CA PRO A 30 6.51 -4.65 -41.00
C PRO A 30 7.54 -4.64 -39.87
N PHE A 31 7.15 -4.93 -38.62
CA PHE A 31 8.09 -4.86 -37.49
C PHE A 31 8.85 -6.16 -37.19
N GLY A 32 8.37 -7.28 -37.73
CA GLY A 32 8.93 -8.60 -37.53
C GLY A 32 9.63 -9.15 -38.78
N VAL A 33 8.83 -9.67 -39.71
CA VAL A 33 9.30 -10.36 -40.92
C VAL A 33 10.17 -9.44 -41.80
N MET A 34 9.76 -8.19 -42.01
CA MET A 34 10.59 -7.22 -42.76
C MET A 34 11.88 -6.87 -42.02
N GLY A 35 11.85 -6.79 -40.68
CA GLY A 35 13.03 -6.56 -39.85
C GLY A 35 14.06 -7.70 -39.93
N LEU A 36 13.61 -8.95 -40.05
CA LEU A 36 14.50 -10.10 -40.29
C LEU A 36 15.00 -10.18 -41.74
N ARG A 37 14.14 -9.82 -42.72
CA ARG A 37 14.47 -9.93 -44.14
C ARG A 37 15.38 -8.81 -44.64
N ASN A 38 15.24 -7.60 -44.10
CA ASN A 38 16.07 -6.45 -44.44
C ASN A 38 16.48 -5.65 -43.19
N PRO A 39 17.43 -6.18 -42.39
CA PRO A 39 17.85 -5.57 -41.13
C PRO A 39 18.40 -4.15 -41.30
N SER A 40 19.06 -3.86 -42.42
CA SER A 40 19.64 -2.54 -42.70
C SER A 40 18.56 -1.47 -42.83
N PHE A 41 17.57 -1.70 -43.71
CA PHE A 41 16.44 -0.79 -43.89
C PHE A 41 15.63 -0.61 -42.60
N PHE A 42 15.45 -1.71 -41.85
CA PHE A 42 14.75 -1.67 -40.59
C PHE A 42 15.48 -0.83 -39.52
N ALA A 43 16.81 -0.97 -39.44
CA ALA A 43 17.62 -0.25 -38.47
C ALA A 43 17.66 1.27 -38.75
N ASP A 44 17.58 1.68 -40.02
CA ASP A 44 17.48 3.10 -40.41
C ASP A 44 16.23 3.77 -39.82
N GLY A 45 15.10 3.06 -39.78
CA GLY A 45 13.85 3.54 -39.17
C GLY A 45 13.92 3.80 -37.66
N TYR A 46 14.89 3.19 -36.96
CA TYR A 46 15.15 3.39 -35.53
C TYR A 46 16.38 4.26 -35.26
N GLY A 47 16.95 4.91 -36.30
CA GLY A 47 18.14 5.75 -36.16
C GLY A 47 19.43 4.98 -35.86
N LEU A 48 19.50 3.70 -36.24
CA LEU A 48 20.64 2.80 -35.99
C LEU A 48 21.22 2.23 -37.31
N PRO A 49 21.75 3.07 -38.24
CA PRO A 49 22.15 2.62 -39.56
C PRO A 49 23.23 1.52 -39.52
N ILE A 50 22.98 0.42 -40.24
CA ILE A 50 23.91 -0.69 -40.41
C ILE A 50 24.62 -0.51 -41.75
N THR A 51 25.90 -0.11 -41.71
CA THR A 51 26.70 0.09 -42.93
C THR A 51 27.07 -1.25 -43.54
N SER A 52 26.65 -1.51 -44.79
CA SER A 52 27.14 -2.66 -45.54
C SER A 52 28.61 -2.44 -45.91
N SER A 53 29.42 -3.50 -45.94
CA SER A 53 30.88 -3.46 -46.14
C SER A 53 31.34 -3.01 -47.54
N SER A 54 30.46 -2.41 -48.35
CA SER A 54 30.77 -2.00 -49.73
C SER A 54 31.25 -0.55 -49.89
N ASP A 55 31.15 0.30 -48.87
CA ASP A 55 31.51 1.75 -48.99
C ASP A 55 32.84 2.15 -48.33
N ALA A 56 33.72 1.22 -47.97
CA ALA A 56 35.00 1.54 -47.34
C ALA A 56 36.17 1.55 -48.33
N SER A 57 36.17 2.44 -49.32
CA SER A 57 37.36 2.76 -50.11
C SER A 57 38.18 3.88 -49.46
N SER A 58 39.09 3.55 -48.55
CA SER A 58 40.38 4.26 -48.42
C SER A 58 41.30 3.59 -47.40
N ALA A 59 42.58 3.52 -47.76
CA ALA A 59 43.62 2.79 -47.06
C ALA A 59 44.20 3.61 -45.90
N SER A 60 43.64 3.45 -44.69
CA SER A 60 44.36 3.65 -43.43
C SER A 60 43.50 3.20 -42.24
N ALA A 61 43.65 1.94 -41.81
CA ALA A 61 43.47 1.50 -40.40
C ALA A 61 43.42 -0.03 -40.29
N LYS A 62 44.58 -0.70 -40.26
CA LYS A 62 44.65 -2.15 -39.96
C LYS A 62 44.63 -2.49 -38.46
N ARG A 63 44.28 -1.53 -37.59
CA ARG A 63 44.12 -1.75 -36.12
C ARG A 63 42.75 -1.35 -35.55
N SER A 64 41.85 -0.78 -36.37
CA SER A 64 40.48 -0.41 -35.96
C SER A 64 39.37 -1.19 -36.68
N SER A 65 39.71 -2.17 -37.53
CA SER A 65 38.71 -2.93 -38.29
C SER A 65 37.95 -3.93 -37.42
N ALA A 66 38.63 -4.64 -36.51
CA ALA A 66 38.01 -5.66 -35.67
C ALA A 66 36.94 -5.11 -34.71
N VAL A 67 37.20 -3.95 -34.09
CA VAL A 67 36.24 -3.30 -33.18
C VAL A 67 35.00 -2.80 -33.94
N ARG A 68 35.21 -2.27 -35.15
CA ARG A 68 34.14 -1.74 -36.00
C ARG A 68 33.29 -2.87 -36.59
N GLU A 69 33.90 -3.99 -36.93
CA GLU A 69 33.22 -5.20 -37.42
C GLU A 69 32.39 -5.88 -36.31
N GLN A 70 32.94 -5.94 -35.09
CA GLN A 70 32.22 -6.43 -33.91
C GLN A 70 31.04 -5.52 -33.52
N ASP A 71 31.18 -4.19 -33.63
CA ASP A 71 30.10 -3.22 -33.42
C ASP A 71 28.96 -3.41 -34.45
N GLN A 72 29.29 -3.59 -35.73
CA GLN A 72 28.28 -3.84 -36.77
C GLN A 72 27.58 -5.20 -36.60
N GLN A 73 28.32 -6.23 -36.17
CA GLN A 73 27.74 -7.53 -35.88
C GLN A 73 26.80 -7.48 -34.66
N THR A 74 27.15 -6.70 -33.65
CA THR A 74 26.32 -6.46 -32.46
C THR A 74 25.02 -5.73 -32.83
N LYS A 75 25.10 -4.69 -33.68
CA LYS A 75 23.93 -3.97 -34.19
C LYS A 75 22.99 -4.86 -34.99
N LYS A 76 23.52 -5.70 -35.88
CA LYS A 76 22.75 -6.70 -36.62
C LYS A 76 22.05 -7.71 -35.69
N ALA A 77 22.75 -8.20 -34.66
CA ALA A 77 22.18 -9.11 -33.68
C ALA A 77 21.07 -8.46 -32.85
N LEU A 78 21.23 -7.18 -32.47
CA LEU A 78 20.20 -6.42 -31.75
C LEU A 78 18.94 -6.23 -32.59
N VAL A 79 19.11 -5.85 -33.87
CA VAL A 79 17.98 -5.68 -34.80
C VAL A 79 17.23 -7.00 -35.02
N ALA A 80 17.96 -8.11 -35.20
CA ALA A 80 17.33 -9.42 -35.31
C ALA A 80 16.57 -9.83 -34.04
N ALA A 81 17.08 -9.50 -32.86
CA ALA A 81 16.41 -9.77 -31.58
C ALA A 81 15.13 -8.94 -31.41
N ILE A 82 15.14 -7.68 -31.83
CA ILE A 82 13.96 -6.79 -31.80
C ILE A 82 12.89 -7.33 -32.76
N ALA A 83 13.28 -7.66 -34.00
CA ALA A 83 12.37 -8.22 -35.00
C ALA A 83 11.75 -9.54 -34.53
N ALA A 84 12.53 -10.44 -33.92
CA ALA A 84 12.03 -11.70 -33.36
C ALA A 84 11.04 -11.47 -32.20
N ARG A 85 11.28 -10.47 -31.34
CA ARG A 85 10.36 -10.09 -30.26
C ARG A 85 9.03 -9.55 -30.80
N ASN A 86 9.07 -8.74 -31.85
CA ASN A 86 7.85 -8.19 -32.48
C ASN A 86 7.02 -9.30 -33.13
N ILE A 87 7.66 -10.31 -33.75
CA ILE A 87 6.97 -11.51 -34.24
C ILE A 87 6.28 -12.25 -33.08
N GLN A 88 6.99 -12.47 -31.97
CA GLN A 88 6.44 -13.17 -30.81
C GLN A 88 5.23 -12.42 -30.20
N ASN A 89 5.35 -11.11 -30.02
CA ASN A 89 4.26 -10.26 -29.51
C ASN A 89 3.07 -10.21 -30.48
N GLY A 90 3.32 -10.09 -31.78
CA GLY A 90 2.27 -10.06 -32.78
C GLY A 90 1.53 -11.40 -32.89
N ILE A 91 2.21 -12.55 -32.76
CA ILE A 91 1.56 -13.87 -32.68
C ILE A 91 0.68 -13.98 -31.43
N LEU A 92 1.15 -13.46 -30.28
CA LEU A 92 0.37 -13.44 -29.04
C LEU A 92 -0.91 -12.61 -29.20
N LEU A 93 -0.80 -11.41 -29.77
CA LEU A 93 -1.93 -10.51 -30.03
C LEU A 93 -2.92 -11.10 -31.04
N ALA A 94 -2.43 -11.75 -32.10
CA ALA A 94 -3.27 -12.46 -33.07
C ALA A 94 -4.03 -13.61 -32.40
N THR A 95 -3.35 -14.38 -31.54
CA THR A 95 -3.96 -15.50 -30.79
C THR A 95 -5.03 -15.00 -29.82
N PHE A 96 -4.76 -13.91 -29.09
CA PHE A 96 -5.73 -13.30 -28.18
C PHE A 96 -6.95 -12.75 -28.92
N GLY A 97 -6.75 -12.03 -30.03
CA GLY A 97 -7.82 -11.54 -30.89
C GLY A 97 -8.71 -12.66 -31.42
N LEU A 98 -8.12 -13.75 -31.90
CA LEU A 98 -8.85 -14.93 -32.39
C LEU A 98 -9.59 -15.68 -31.27
N LEU A 99 -8.99 -15.80 -30.07
CA LEU A 99 -9.67 -16.44 -28.92
C LEU A 99 -10.86 -15.63 -28.41
N MET A 100 -10.78 -14.29 -28.43
CA MET A 100 -11.90 -13.43 -28.05
C MET A 100 -13.05 -13.53 -29.06
N THR A 101 -12.76 -13.57 -30.37
CA THR A 101 -13.79 -13.82 -31.40
C THR A 101 -14.53 -15.15 -31.17
N SER A 102 -13.82 -16.20 -30.75
CA SER A 102 -14.41 -17.52 -30.48
C SER A 102 -15.31 -17.55 -29.24
N LYS A 103 -14.99 -16.80 -28.18
CA LYS A 103 -15.83 -16.72 -26.96
C LYS A 103 -17.13 -15.95 -27.22
N SER A 104 -17.07 -14.90 -28.04
CA SER A 104 -18.24 -14.13 -28.49
C SER A 104 -19.20 -14.99 -29.34
N HIS A 105 -18.67 -15.91 -30.15
CA HIS A 105 -19.47 -16.90 -30.88
C HIS A 105 -19.99 -18.04 -29.99
N ALA A 106 -19.23 -18.45 -28.97
CA ALA A 106 -19.67 -19.48 -28.01
C ALA A 106 -20.80 -18.97 -27.07
N SER A 107 -20.81 -17.68 -26.69
CA SER A 107 -21.92 -17.10 -25.92
C SER A 107 -23.20 -16.95 -26.74
N ALA A 108 -23.09 -16.86 -28.07
CA ALA A 108 -24.24 -16.79 -28.98
C ALA A 108 -24.87 -18.17 -29.30
N LEU A 109 -24.18 -19.27 -28.99
CA LEU A 109 -24.65 -20.65 -29.21
C LEU A 109 -25.04 -21.39 -27.92
N SER A 110 -24.93 -20.75 -26.76
CA SER A 110 -25.23 -21.35 -25.44
C SER A 110 -26.73 -21.36 -25.07
N THR A 111 -27.64 -21.22 -26.02
CA THR A 111 -29.09 -21.42 -25.81
C THR A 111 -29.66 -22.50 -26.71
N SER A 112 -29.05 -23.68 -26.73
CA SER A 112 -29.75 -24.95 -26.97
C SER A 112 -28.77 -26.11 -26.87
N ASP A 113 -29.15 -27.06 -26.01
CA ASP A 113 -28.70 -28.45 -25.95
C ASP A 113 -27.29 -28.72 -25.40
N GLY A 114 -27.29 -29.45 -24.29
CA GLY A 114 -26.10 -30.05 -23.72
C GLY A 114 -25.56 -31.16 -24.61
N TRP A 115 -24.23 -31.31 -24.59
CA TRP A 115 -23.45 -32.54 -24.38
C TRP A 115 -21.99 -32.27 -24.81
N ALA A 116 -21.06 -32.58 -23.89
CA ALA A 116 -19.65 -32.97 -24.02
C ALA A 116 -18.71 -32.32 -25.06
N TYR A 117 -17.58 -31.77 -24.58
CA TYR A 117 -16.25 -32.03 -25.16
C TYR A 117 -15.19 -31.90 -24.06
N GLN A 118 -14.59 -33.02 -23.65
CA GLN A 118 -13.70 -33.16 -22.48
C GLN A 118 -12.28 -33.62 -22.86
N GLU A 119 -11.82 -33.39 -24.11
CA GLU A 119 -10.54 -33.95 -24.59
C GLU A 119 -9.39 -32.95 -24.86
N ASP A 120 -9.58 -31.62 -24.80
CA ASP A 120 -8.49 -30.67 -25.14
C ASP A 120 -7.63 -30.17 -23.96
N ALA A 121 -7.96 -30.53 -22.72
CA ALA A 121 -7.23 -30.04 -21.53
C ALA A 121 -5.80 -30.61 -21.42
N ALA A 122 -5.55 -31.81 -21.95
CA ALA A 122 -4.26 -32.48 -21.87
C ALA A 122 -3.22 -31.93 -22.87
N ALA A 123 -3.67 -31.39 -24.00
CA ALA A 123 -2.81 -30.74 -24.98
C ALA A 123 -2.31 -29.37 -24.47
N PHE A 124 -3.17 -28.65 -23.75
CA PHE A 124 -2.85 -27.35 -23.15
C PHE A 124 -1.83 -27.45 -22.01
N ALA A 125 -1.89 -28.52 -21.20
CA ALA A 125 -0.95 -28.76 -20.11
C ALA A 125 0.47 -29.08 -20.59
N ARG A 126 0.62 -29.77 -21.74
CA ARG A 126 1.94 -30.12 -22.30
C ARG A 126 2.68 -28.93 -22.92
N TRP A 127 1.96 -27.92 -23.40
CA TRP A 127 2.57 -26.70 -23.96
C TRP A 127 3.11 -25.76 -22.85
N ARG A 128 2.43 -25.68 -21.70
CA ARG A 128 2.92 -24.93 -20.51
C ARG A 128 4.27 -25.42 -19.98
N ALA A 129 4.56 -26.71 -20.11
CA ALA A 129 5.77 -27.33 -19.55
C ALA A 129 7.06 -27.07 -20.36
N LEU A 130 6.96 -26.66 -21.64
CA LEU A 130 8.12 -26.47 -22.52
C LEU A 130 8.57 -24.99 -22.66
N GLY A 131 7.77 -24.03 -22.19
CA GLY A 131 8.06 -22.59 -22.30
C GLY A 131 8.79 -21.98 -21.09
N THR A 132 8.97 -22.70 -20.00
CA THR A 132 9.46 -22.18 -18.70
C THR A 132 10.98 -22.09 -18.57
N ALA A 133 11.75 -22.40 -19.61
CA ALA A 133 13.22 -22.43 -19.52
C ALA A 133 13.96 -21.17 -20.03
N SER A 134 13.29 -20.08 -20.43
CA SER A 134 14.01 -18.87 -20.88
C SER A 134 13.26 -17.56 -20.63
N ARG A 135 13.78 -16.78 -19.66
CA ARG A 135 13.64 -15.32 -19.44
C ARG A 135 12.27 -14.84 -18.93
N ARG A 136 12.08 -14.64 -17.61
CA ARG A 136 12.33 -13.39 -16.84
C ARG A 136 11.99 -12.07 -17.59
N ARG A 137 10.77 -11.54 -17.38
CA ARG A 137 10.45 -10.16 -16.91
C ARG A 137 8.93 -9.88 -16.90
N ARG A 138 8.46 -9.45 -15.72
CA ARG A 138 7.27 -8.64 -15.35
C ARG A 138 5.85 -9.09 -15.73
N ALA A 139 4.97 -8.83 -14.75
CA ALA A 139 3.51 -8.96 -14.71
C ALA A 139 2.98 -10.36 -14.35
N ILE A 140 2.51 -10.53 -13.11
CA ILE A 140 1.67 -11.63 -12.63
C ILE A 140 0.80 -10.99 -11.52
N GLU A 141 -0.45 -10.56 -11.75
CA GLU A 141 -1.65 -11.38 -12.01
C GLU A 141 -1.73 -12.57 -11.06
N TYR A 142 -2.24 -12.33 -9.85
CA TYR A 142 -2.61 -13.36 -8.90
C TYR A 142 -3.72 -14.24 -9.50
N ASN A 143 -3.41 -15.50 -9.76
CA ASN A 143 -4.40 -16.53 -10.04
C ASN A 143 -3.98 -17.82 -9.32
N ASN A 144 -4.52 -18.02 -8.12
CA ASN A 144 -4.42 -19.28 -7.38
C ASN A 144 -5.74 -20.04 -7.58
N SER A 145 -5.75 -20.96 -8.55
CA SER A 145 -6.75 -22.02 -8.63
C SER A 145 -6.10 -23.37 -8.36
N HIS A 146 -6.50 -23.93 -7.22
CA HIS A 146 -6.49 -25.34 -6.82
C HIS A 146 -5.17 -26.13 -6.73
N HIS A 147 -4.80 -26.48 -5.49
CA HIS A 147 -4.72 -27.89 -5.08
C HIS A 147 -5.31 -28.04 -3.67
N SER A 148 -6.61 -28.33 -3.62
CA SER A 148 -7.24 -29.04 -2.51
C SER A 148 -7.09 -30.54 -2.79
N GLU A 149 -6.06 -31.18 -2.23
CA GLU A 149 -6.07 -32.63 -2.06
C GLU A 149 -6.43 -32.95 -0.62
N HIS A 150 -7.66 -33.44 -0.47
CA HIS A 150 -8.13 -34.09 0.73
C HIS A 150 -7.25 -35.32 1.02
N ALA A 151 -6.44 -35.24 2.07
CA ALA A 151 -6.00 -36.41 2.81
C ALA A 151 -6.82 -36.48 4.10
N GLN A 152 -7.87 -37.31 4.08
CA GLN A 152 -8.52 -37.80 5.29
C GLN A 152 -7.49 -38.56 6.11
N CYS A 153 -7.11 -38.03 7.27
CA CYS A 153 -6.53 -38.82 8.34
C CYS A 153 -7.25 -38.48 9.65
N SER A 154 -8.24 -39.31 9.94
CA SER A 154 -8.94 -39.36 11.21
C SER A 154 -8.03 -39.97 12.29
N HIS A 155 -7.56 -39.17 13.25
CA HIS A 155 -7.44 -39.55 14.66
C HIS A 155 -7.26 -38.31 15.58
N PRO A 156 -7.87 -38.31 16.78
CA PRO A 156 -7.91 -37.15 17.66
C PRO A 156 -6.67 -37.10 18.56
N GLY A 157 -5.76 -36.18 18.26
CA GLY A 157 -4.73 -35.74 19.20
C GLY A 157 -5.09 -34.35 19.69
N HIS A 158 -5.77 -34.27 20.84
CA HIS A 158 -5.88 -33.04 21.60
C HIS A 158 -4.47 -32.57 21.99
N VAL A 159 -3.85 -31.73 21.16
CA VAL A 159 -2.75 -30.88 21.61
C VAL A 159 -3.40 -29.69 22.28
N HIS A 160 -3.75 -29.87 23.55
CA HIS A 160 -3.93 -28.74 24.45
C HIS A 160 -2.61 -27.97 24.46
N PHE A 161 -2.56 -26.84 23.74
CA PHE A 161 -1.65 -25.76 24.10
C PHE A 161 -2.10 -25.30 25.49
N LYS A 162 -1.51 -25.92 26.52
CA LYS A 162 -1.49 -25.34 27.85
C LYS A 162 -0.77 -24.02 27.70
N PHE A 163 -1.50 -22.92 27.85
CA PHE A 163 -0.94 -21.61 28.17
C PHE A 163 0.01 -21.81 29.35
N GLN A 164 1.28 -21.94 29.03
CA GLN A 164 2.36 -21.90 29.99
C GLN A 164 2.50 -20.42 30.29
N PHE A 165 2.27 -20.04 31.55
CA PHE A 165 2.55 -18.72 32.12
C PHE A 165 3.70 -18.05 31.35
N THR A 166 3.38 -17.04 30.54
CA THR A 166 4.39 -16.30 29.78
C THR A 166 5.30 -15.63 30.79
N MET A 167 6.57 -16.05 30.84
CA MET A 167 7.58 -15.17 31.42
C MET A 167 7.49 -13.86 30.64
N SER A 168 7.24 -12.75 31.32
CA SER A 168 7.21 -11.42 30.71
C SER A 168 8.51 -11.25 29.92
N CYS A 169 8.38 -10.98 28.61
CA CYS A 169 9.55 -10.68 27.79
C CYS A 169 10.24 -9.44 28.38
N GLU A 170 11.56 -9.48 28.56
CA GLU A 170 12.30 -8.38 29.20
C GLU A 170 12.74 -7.30 28.20
N HIS A 171 12.54 -7.53 26.90
CA HIS A 171 12.91 -6.63 25.77
C HIS A 171 14.33 -6.05 25.87
N THR A 172 15.29 -6.83 26.40
CA THR A 172 16.66 -6.35 26.72
C THR A 172 17.52 -6.11 25.49
N ILE A 173 17.33 -6.90 24.43
CA ILE A 173 18.10 -6.80 23.19
C ILE A 173 17.18 -6.37 22.05
N LEU A 174 17.57 -5.29 21.36
CA LEU A 174 16.80 -4.68 20.30
C LEU A 174 17.34 -5.07 18.91
N GLN A 175 16.43 -5.29 17.98
CA GLN A 175 16.66 -5.42 16.55
C GLN A 175 16.52 -4.04 15.90
N LEU A 176 17.66 -3.36 15.73
CA LEU A 176 17.73 -1.99 15.16
C LEU A 176 18.16 -1.96 13.69
N ASP A 177 18.77 -3.04 13.21
CA ASP A 177 19.00 -3.31 11.79
C ASP A 177 17.82 -4.11 11.22
N SER A 178 17.77 -4.30 9.90
CA SER A 178 16.76 -5.18 9.29
C SER A 178 16.86 -6.60 9.84
N SER A 179 15.74 -7.30 9.87
CA SER A 179 15.67 -8.64 10.43
C SER A 179 16.58 -9.60 9.64
N PRO A 180 16.94 -10.75 10.24
CA PRO A 180 17.63 -11.81 9.51
C PRO A 180 16.88 -12.31 8.27
N PHE A 181 15.56 -12.13 8.19
CA PHE A 181 14.73 -12.52 7.05
C PHE A 181 14.83 -11.55 5.87
N ALA A 182 15.23 -10.30 6.09
CA ALA A 182 15.32 -9.29 5.04
C ALA A 182 16.17 -9.71 3.84
N GLU A 183 17.26 -10.46 4.08
CA GLU A 183 18.12 -11.01 3.03
C GLU A 183 17.37 -12.03 2.16
N LEU A 184 16.51 -12.87 2.75
CA LEU A 184 15.67 -13.82 2.01
C LEU A 184 14.58 -13.12 1.20
N ALA A 185 13.99 -12.06 1.77
CA ALA A 185 13.07 -11.18 1.06
C ALA A 185 13.74 -10.46 -0.12
N GLY A 186 15.08 -10.40 -0.17
CA GLY A 186 15.81 -9.64 -1.19
C GLY A 186 15.85 -8.13 -0.92
N TYR A 187 15.45 -7.71 0.29
CA TYR A 187 15.54 -6.33 0.71
C TYR A 187 16.93 -6.04 1.32
N GLU A 188 17.60 -5.01 0.79
CA GLU A 188 18.82 -4.47 1.39
C GLU A 188 18.56 -3.00 1.76
N GLN A 189 18.75 -2.67 3.05
CA GLN A 189 18.60 -1.29 3.48
C GLN A 189 19.63 -0.41 2.76
N PRO A 190 19.22 0.72 2.13
CA PRO A 190 20.15 1.65 1.49
C PRO A 190 21.26 2.06 2.46
N ASN A 191 22.52 2.07 2.00
CA ASN A 191 23.65 2.41 2.86
C ASN A 191 23.58 3.85 3.42
N THR A 192 24.37 4.14 4.45
CA THR A 192 24.43 5.46 5.11
C THR A 192 24.55 6.63 4.14
N ALA A 193 25.45 6.57 3.16
CA ALA A 193 25.66 7.69 2.23
C ALA A 193 24.42 7.92 1.36
N THR A 194 23.77 6.84 0.91
CA THR A 194 22.51 6.91 0.16
C THR A 194 21.39 7.48 1.02
N ARG A 195 21.27 7.08 2.29
CA ARG A 195 20.25 7.61 3.20
C ARG A 195 20.47 9.09 3.51
N SER A 196 21.69 9.50 3.84
CA SER A 196 22.02 10.91 4.05
C SER A 196 21.82 11.75 2.79
N ALA A 197 22.07 11.21 1.60
CA ALA A 197 21.75 11.87 0.34
C ALA A 197 20.23 11.97 0.12
N ALA A 198 19.47 10.96 0.53
CA ALA A 198 18.02 10.93 0.40
C ALA A 198 17.32 11.94 1.32
N GLU A 199 17.89 12.23 2.49
CA GLU A 199 17.41 13.26 3.42
C GLU A 199 17.58 14.67 2.83
N ALA A 200 18.68 14.91 2.11
CA ALA A 200 19.03 16.22 1.58
C ALA A 200 18.19 16.65 0.38
N THR A 201 17.73 17.91 0.38
CA THR A 201 17.04 18.53 -0.77
C THR A 201 17.88 18.56 -2.04
N SER A 202 19.22 18.59 -1.89
CA SER A 202 20.17 18.54 -3.01
C SER A 202 20.36 17.14 -3.60
N GLY A 203 19.92 16.08 -2.91
CA GLY A 203 20.19 14.69 -3.27
C GLY A 203 21.66 14.29 -3.13
N ARG A 204 22.48 15.08 -2.42
CA ARG A 204 23.89 14.79 -2.18
C ARG A 204 24.15 14.74 -0.67
N ALA A 205 24.81 13.68 -0.22
CA ALA A 205 25.28 13.61 1.16
C ALA A 205 26.26 14.76 1.43
N LEU A 206 26.09 15.45 2.57
CA LEU A 206 27.08 16.43 3.01
C LEU A 206 28.37 15.69 3.37
N LYS A 207 29.53 16.27 3.02
CA LYS A 207 30.85 15.68 3.36
C LYS A 207 31.07 15.51 4.87
N THR A 208 30.29 16.24 5.67
CA THR A 208 30.27 16.23 7.14
C THR A 208 29.01 15.60 7.72
N ALA A 209 28.13 15.02 6.90
CA ALA A 209 26.91 14.38 7.40
C ALA A 209 27.27 13.19 8.29
N VAL A 210 26.87 13.27 9.56
CA VAL A 210 26.83 12.11 10.45
C VAL A 210 25.55 11.35 10.13
N SER A 211 25.64 10.03 9.95
CA SER A 211 24.46 9.18 9.80
C SER A 211 23.52 9.40 10.96
N GLN A 212 22.23 9.44 10.67
CA GLN A 212 21.22 9.34 11.72
C GLN A 212 21.43 8.01 12.47
N PRO A 213 21.50 8.02 13.82
CA PRO A 213 21.78 6.81 14.60
C PRO A 213 20.67 5.78 14.43
N THR A 214 21.05 4.51 14.25
CA THR A 214 20.10 3.38 14.21
C THR A 214 19.37 3.20 15.54
N GLN A 215 19.95 3.70 16.63
CA GLN A 215 19.30 3.76 17.95
C GLN A 215 18.17 4.79 18.01
N THR A 216 18.09 5.73 17.07
CA THR A 216 16.99 6.69 16.96
C THR A 216 16.03 6.29 15.84
N TYR A 217 16.57 5.98 14.66
CA TYR A 217 15.84 5.58 13.48
C TYR A 217 16.35 4.21 12.99
N PRO A 218 15.77 3.10 13.48
CA PRO A 218 16.15 1.77 13.05
C PRO A 218 15.80 1.54 11.57
N ALA A 219 16.33 0.46 10.99
CA ALA A 219 15.94 0.00 9.68
C ALA A 219 14.50 -0.57 9.68
N PRO A 220 13.83 -0.65 8.51
CA PRO A 220 12.67 -1.52 8.35
C PRO A 220 12.98 -2.93 8.84
N LEU A 221 12.07 -3.51 9.64
CA LEU A 221 12.25 -4.86 10.16
C LEU A 221 12.27 -5.89 9.01
N VAL A 222 11.31 -5.80 8.08
CA VAL A 222 11.13 -6.76 6.97
C VAL A 222 11.04 -8.19 7.49
N LEU A 223 9.85 -8.58 7.94
CA LEU A 223 9.50 -9.90 8.43
C LEU A 223 8.71 -10.68 7.36
N PRO A 224 8.48 -11.99 7.56
CA PRO A 224 7.61 -12.76 6.68
C PRO A 224 6.25 -12.08 6.52
N HIS A 225 5.76 -12.02 5.29
CA HIS A 225 4.52 -11.37 4.88
C HIS A 225 4.48 -9.84 4.98
N ASP A 226 5.55 -9.15 5.37
CA ASP A 226 5.62 -7.68 5.30
C ASP A 226 5.51 -7.18 3.85
N GLU A 227 5.11 -5.93 3.64
CA GLU A 227 5.03 -5.36 2.30
C GLU A 227 6.38 -5.42 1.58
N LEU A 228 7.46 -5.08 2.27
CA LEU A 228 8.83 -5.17 1.73
C LEU A 228 9.33 -6.60 1.54
N ASN A 229 8.60 -7.61 2.03
CA ASN A 229 8.84 -9.00 1.62
C ASN A 229 8.24 -9.30 0.25
N TYR A 230 7.05 -8.76 -0.06
CA TYR A 230 6.43 -8.90 -1.38
C TYR A 230 7.04 -7.97 -2.43
N GLU A 231 7.43 -6.76 -2.01
CA GLU A 231 7.99 -5.71 -2.87
C GLU A 231 9.34 -5.19 -2.32
N PRO A 232 10.38 -6.04 -2.25
CA PRO A 232 11.70 -5.65 -1.74
C PRO A 232 12.38 -4.55 -2.58
N GLU A 233 11.99 -4.41 -3.84
CA GLU A 233 12.49 -3.41 -4.79
C GLU A 233 11.58 -2.17 -4.89
N TYR A 234 10.66 -1.95 -3.92
CA TYR A 234 9.76 -0.79 -3.93
C TYR A 234 10.55 0.51 -4.17
N PRO A 235 10.17 1.35 -5.16
CA PRO A 235 10.95 2.50 -5.56
C PRO A 235 11.19 3.50 -4.41
N PRO A 236 12.45 3.78 -4.03
CA PRO A 236 12.72 4.70 -2.93
C PRO A 236 12.45 6.15 -3.34
N GLN A 237 11.60 6.86 -2.59
CA GLN A 237 11.33 8.29 -2.82
C GLN A 237 12.18 9.17 -1.89
N SER A 238 13.28 9.74 -2.40
CA SER A 238 14.12 10.71 -1.67
C SER A 238 13.43 12.07 -1.48
N THR A 239 13.93 12.93 -0.58
CA THR A 239 13.48 14.33 -0.46
C THR A 239 13.65 15.09 -1.78
N ARG A 240 14.75 14.84 -2.51
CA ARG A 240 14.97 15.45 -3.83
C ARG A 240 13.96 14.95 -4.86
N ASN A 241 13.66 13.65 -4.91
CA ASN A 241 12.68 13.12 -5.87
C ASN A 241 11.31 13.72 -5.58
N TRP A 242 10.89 13.69 -4.32
CA TRP A 242 9.66 14.30 -3.84
C TRP A 242 9.56 15.81 -4.13
N LEU A 243 10.68 16.55 -4.07
CA LEU A 243 10.71 17.97 -4.44
C LEU A 243 10.42 18.23 -5.91
N ASN A 244 10.80 17.29 -6.77
CA ASN A 244 10.63 17.38 -8.21
C ASN A 244 9.42 16.58 -8.71
N GLU A 245 8.61 16.04 -7.81
CA GLU A 245 7.39 15.33 -8.17
C GLU A 245 6.36 16.34 -8.71
N GLU A 246 5.86 16.07 -9.92
CA GLU A 246 4.94 16.95 -10.62
C GLU A 246 3.54 16.87 -10.01
N GLU A 247 3.15 15.67 -9.57
CA GLU A 247 1.84 15.40 -8.98
C GLU A 247 1.73 15.84 -7.51
N ARG A 248 2.83 16.33 -6.91
CA ARG A 248 2.86 16.77 -5.52
C ARG A 248 2.09 18.08 -5.34
N ASN A 249 1.19 18.09 -4.36
CA ASN A 249 0.55 19.29 -3.85
C ASN A 249 1.56 20.16 -3.08
N LYS A 250 1.93 21.33 -3.62
CA LYS A 250 2.81 22.29 -2.92
C LYS A 250 2.00 23.12 -1.94
N VAL A 251 2.56 23.39 -0.76
CA VAL A 251 1.91 24.21 0.27
C VAL A 251 2.31 25.67 0.06
N LEU A 252 1.73 26.31 -0.96
CA LEU A 252 2.16 27.65 -1.38
C LEU A 252 1.50 28.76 -0.53
N PRO A 253 2.28 29.71 0.02
CA PRO A 253 1.73 30.89 0.69
C PRO A 253 0.81 31.67 -0.23
N GLY A 254 -0.39 32.00 0.25
CA GLY A 254 -1.36 32.78 -0.52
C GLY A 254 -2.13 31.99 -1.59
N ALA A 255 -1.90 30.68 -1.74
CA ALA A 255 -2.77 29.81 -2.53
C ALA A 255 -4.14 29.58 -1.85
N GLY A 256 -4.25 29.92 -0.56
CA GLY A 256 -5.45 29.76 0.24
C GLY A 256 -5.82 28.31 0.51
N ARG A 257 -4.89 27.36 0.33
CA ARG A 257 -5.08 25.90 0.47
C ARG A 257 -4.11 25.33 1.49
N ASP A 258 -4.30 25.67 2.76
CA ASP A 258 -3.36 25.37 3.85
C ASP A 258 -4.00 24.60 5.01
N THR A 259 -5.26 24.17 4.88
CA THR A 259 -5.99 23.55 5.99
C THR A 259 -6.17 22.05 5.82
N LEU A 260 -5.88 21.26 6.85
CA LEU A 260 -6.24 19.83 6.91
C LEU A 260 -7.65 19.67 7.48
N TYR A 261 -8.49 18.88 6.81
CA TYR A 261 -9.83 18.57 7.28
C TYR A 261 -9.97 17.11 7.71
N VAL A 262 -10.58 16.90 8.87
CA VAL A 262 -11.04 15.58 9.32
C VAL A 262 -12.56 15.54 9.20
N VAL A 263 -13.09 14.68 8.34
CA VAL A 263 -14.53 14.44 8.23
C VAL A 263 -14.91 13.34 9.20
N ARG A 264 -15.93 13.62 10.00
CA ARG A 264 -16.49 12.66 10.96
C ARG A 264 -17.14 11.47 10.25
N VAL A 265 -17.32 10.39 11.00
CA VAL A 265 -18.02 9.19 10.53
C VAL A 265 -19.46 9.52 10.09
N PRO A 266 -19.95 8.99 8.97
CA PRO A 266 -21.33 9.24 8.54
C PRO A 266 -22.35 8.69 9.53
N GLU A 267 -23.43 9.44 9.78
CA GLU A 267 -24.55 8.98 10.60
C GLU A 267 -25.34 7.89 9.88
N ILE A 268 -25.89 6.93 10.62
CA ILE A 268 -26.70 5.86 10.04
C ILE A 268 -28.17 6.27 10.10
N GLU A 269 -28.83 6.45 8.95
CA GLU A 269 -30.27 6.74 8.94
C GLU A 269 -31.11 5.53 9.33
N GLN A 270 -32.30 5.80 9.87
CA GLN A 270 -33.26 4.77 10.30
C GLN A 270 -33.66 3.79 9.18
N CYS A 271 -33.60 4.23 7.90
CA CYS A 271 -33.94 3.39 6.75
C CYS A 271 -32.91 2.27 6.49
N VAL A 272 -31.68 2.44 6.99
CA VAL A 272 -30.56 1.50 6.89
C VAL A 272 -29.98 1.18 8.28
N SER A 273 -30.82 1.19 9.32
CA SER A 273 -30.38 1.03 10.71
C SER A 273 -29.56 -0.24 10.96
N THR A 274 -29.75 -1.30 10.16
CA THR A 274 -28.97 -2.56 10.23
C THR A 274 -27.48 -2.35 9.93
N MET A 275 -27.07 -1.22 9.37
CA MET A 275 -25.66 -0.89 9.16
C MET A 275 -24.92 -0.66 10.49
N SER A 276 -25.60 -0.46 11.62
CA SER A 276 -24.94 -0.41 12.93
C SER A 276 -24.21 -1.72 13.22
N ASP A 277 -24.85 -2.84 12.86
CA ASP A 277 -24.36 -4.18 13.12
C ASP A 277 -23.10 -4.48 12.30
N TRP A 278 -22.91 -3.78 11.18
CA TRP A 278 -21.76 -3.92 10.29
C TRP A 278 -20.48 -3.27 10.84
N THR A 279 -20.59 -2.50 11.93
CA THR A 279 -19.45 -1.87 12.61
C THR A 279 -18.84 -2.76 13.69
N GLN A 280 -19.51 -3.87 14.01
CA GLN A 280 -19.08 -4.83 15.04
C GLN A 280 -18.54 -6.10 14.38
N PRO A 281 -17.45 -6.68 14.90
CA PRO A 281 -16.98 -7.98 14.45
C PRO A 281 -18.05 -9.07 14.59
N SER A 282 -18.17 -9.97 13.62
CA SER A 282 -19.21 -11.01 13.57
C SER A 282 -19.21 -11.95 14.79
N ASP A 283 -18.05 -12.15 15.42
CA ASP A 283 -17.85 -13.07 16.55
C ASP A 283 -17.75 -12.33 17.91
N ALA A 284 -18.07 -11.04 17.97
CA ALA A 284 -18.03 -10.28 19.23
C ALA A 284 -19.15 -10.74 20.19
N GLU A 285 -18.82 -11.04 21.44
CA GLU A 285 -19.82 -11.36 22.47
C GLU A 285 -20.59 -10.08 22.85
N VAL A 286 -21.90 -10.07 22.56
CA VAL A 286 -22.70 -8.85 22.35
C VAL A 286 -23.03 -8.05 23.63
N GLU A 287 -22.74 -8.53 24.84
CA GLU A 287 -23.27 -7.92 26.07
C GLU A 287 -22.31 -7.05 26.90
N GLU A 288 -20.98 -7.18 26.78
CA GLU A 288 -20.01 -6.39 27.59
C GLU A 288 -18.97 -5.59 26.78
N ASP A 289 -18.87 -5.81 25.46
CA ASP A 289 -17.73 -5.38 24.63
C ASP A 289 -18.00 -4.21 23.68
N VAL A 290 -19.12 -3.48 23.81
CA VAL A 290 -19.41 -2.35 22.88
C VAL A 290 -18.48 -1.17 23.16
N ILE A 291 -17.34 -1.15 22.47
CA ILE A 291 -16.39 -0.05 22.46
C ILE A 291 -16.75 0.88 21.30
N ALA A 292 -16.96 2.16 21.58
CA ALA A 292 -17.15 3.16 20.54
C ALA A 292 -15.84 3.46 19.80
N SER A 293 -15.93 3.62 18.48
CA SER A 293 -14.81 4.09 17.65
C SER A 293 -14.30 5.45 18.16
N PRO A 294 -12.98 5.74 18.06
CA PRO A 294 -12.43 7.02 18.48
C PRO A 294 -13.10 8.23 17.82
N ALA A 295 -13.33 9.29 18.59
CA ALA A 295 -14.00 10.49 18.10
C ALA A 295 -13.08 11.37 17.22
N ALA A 296 -13.66 12.03 16.22
CA ALA A 296 -12.95 12.87 15.24
C ALA A 296 -12.03 13.94 15.85
N HIS A 297 -12.42 14.55 16.98
CA HIS A 297 -11.62 15.58 17.66
C HIS A 297 -10.26 15.09 18.17
N LEU A 298 -10.11 13.78 18.44
CA LEU A 298 -8.82 13.19 18.81
C LEU A 298 -7.84 13.23 17.64
N PHE A 299 -8.32 12.92 16.43
CA PHE A 299 -7.55 13.02 15.19
C PHE A 299 -7.17 14.46 14.88
N VAL A 300 -8.11 15.41 15.03
CA VAL A 300 -7.81 16.84 14.88
C VAL A 300 -6.67 17.27 15.81
N SER A 301 -6.72 16.84 17.07
CA SER A 301 -5.70 17.18 18.08
C SER A 301 -4.33 16.54 17.75
N TYR A 302 -4.33 15.27 17.37
CA TYR A 302 -3.12 14.56 16.97
C TYR A 302 -2.48 15.15 15.71
N LEU A 303 -3.28 15.43 14.67
CA LEU A 303 -2.78 15.99 13.41
C LEU A 303 -2.21 17.40 13.58
N LYS A 304 -2.74 18.20 14.51
CA LYS A 304 -2.14 19.50 14.89
C LYS A 304 -0.75 19.34 15.50
N ALA A 305 -0.50 18.26 16.23
CA ALA A 305 0.82 17.95 16.76
C ALA A 305 1.72 17.34 15.68
N PHE A 306 1.20 16.40 14.88
CA PHE A 306 1.97 15.66 13.89
C PHE A 306 2.37 16.50 12.67
N TYR A 307 1.47 17.34 12.16
CA TYR A 307 1.72 18.32 11.10
C TYR A 307 1.78 19.73 11.69
N HIS A 308 2.58 19.89 12.75
CA HIS A 308 2.72 21.14 13.51
C HIS A 308 2.72 22.41 12.63
N ASP A 309 1.97 23.43 13.04
CA ASP A 309 1.67 24.67 12.31
C ASP A 309 0.68 24.58 11.13
N MET A 310 0.23 23.40 10.72
CA MET A 310 -0.92 23.31 9.81
C MET A 310 -2.23 23.56 10.58
N PRO A 311 -3.11 24.46 10.09
CA PRO A 311 -4.51 24.48 10.50
C PRO A 311 -5.14 23.10 10.32
N VAL A 312 -5.82 22.60 11.35
CA VAL A 312 -6.60 21.36 11.28
C VAL A 312 -7.99 21.60 11.85
N HIS A 313 -9.00 21.28 11.05
CA HIS A 313 -10.40 21.46 11.40
C HIS A 313 -11.19 20.18 11.22
N GLN A 314 -12.23 20.03 12.03
CA GLN A 314 -13.27 19.05 11.76
C GLN A 314 -14.22 19.65 10.72
N LEU A 315 -14.56 18.88 9.70
CA LEU A 315 -15.61 19.27 8.75
C LEU A 315 -16.96 18.78 9.30
N ASP A 316 -17.85 19.72 9.60
CA ASP A 316 -19.15 19.44 10.22
C ASP A 316 -20.28 19.16 9.20
N THR A 317 -19.94 19.03 7.91
CA THR A 317 -20.91 18.67 6.86
C THR A 317 -21.64 17.38 7.24
N PRO A 318 -22.98 17.37 7.30
CA PRO A 318 -23.72 16.16 7.66
C PRO A 318 -23.60 15.09 6.57
N LEU A 319 -22.84 14.04 6.85
CA LEU A 319 -22.80 12.82 6.04
C LEU A 319 -23.70 11.75 6.64
N LYS A 320 -24.42 11.03 5.78
CA LYS A 320 -25.37 10.00 6.20
C LYS A 320 -25.32 8.77 5.31
N TRP A 321 -25.29 7.60 5.93
CA TRP A 321 -25.65 6.35 5.29
C TRP A 321 -27.16 6.28 5.10
N THR A 322 -27.62 6.04 3.87
CA THR A 322 -29.03 5.96 3.51
C THR A 322 -29.30 4.84 2.51
N SER A 323 -30.58 4.59 2.19
CA SER A 323 -30.96 3.60 1.18
C SER A 323 -30.62 4.07 -0.23
N TRP A 324 -29.95 3.24 -1.03
CA TRP A 324 -29.75 3.52 -2.45
C TRP A 324 -31.00 3.16 -3.28
N GLY A 325 -31.54 4.13 -4.03
CA GLY A 325 -32.57 3.88 -5.05
C GLY A 325 -34.00 3.62 -4.55
N ALA A 326 -34.39 4.09 -3.36
CA ALA A 326 -35.77 3.93 -2.89
C ALA A 326 -36.74 4.93 -3.54
N GLN A 327 -37.54 4.46 -4.50
CA GLN A 327 -38.95 4.84 -4.55
C GLN A 327 -39.64 4.23 -3.31
N PRO A 328 -40.60 4.93 -2.68
CA PRO A 328 -41.20 4.49 -1.42
C PRO A 328 -41.99 3.18 -1.63
N LYS A 329 -41.40 2.05 -1.26
CA LYS A 329 -42.12 0.77 -1.24
C LYS A 329 -43.03 0.73 -0.01
N SER A 330 -44.29 0.36 -0.23
CA SER A 330 -45.31 0.27 0.83
C SER A 330 -44.87 -0.61 2.01
N ASN A 331 -45.35 -0.30 3.21
CA ASN A 331 -45.06 -1.00 4.48
C ASN A 331 -45.26 -2.54 4.43
N LYS A 332 -45.96 -3.08 3.42
CA LYS A 332 -46.18 -4.53 3.25
C LYS A 332 -44.99 -5.29 2.64
N GLN A 333 -44.01 -4.61 2.02
CA GLN A 333 -42.80 -5.22 1.45
C GLN A 333 -41.59 -5.25 2.38
N ARG A 334 -41.68 -4.65 3.58
CA ARG A 334 -40.65 -4.67 4.64
C ARG A 334 -40.50 -6.03 5.35
N LYS A 335 -41.06 -7.11 4.80
CA LYS A 335 -40.83 -8.47 5.33
C LYS A 335 -39.46 -8.97 4.84
N ARG A 336 -38.49 -8.96 5.77
CA ARG A 336 -37.24 -9.74 5.81
C ARG A 336 -36.70 -10.18 4.45
N SER A 337 -35.99 -9.28 3.77
CA SER A 337 -34.90 -9.73 2.90
C SER A 337 -33.74 -10.09 3.82
N SER A 338 -33.47 -11.38 3.99
CA SER A 338 -32.31 -11.88 4.76
C SER A 338 -30.98 -11.70 4.01
N SER A 339 -31.02 -11.16 2.79
CA SER A 339 -29.84 -10.91 1.97
C SER A 339 -29.30 -9.51 2.19
N LEU A 340 -27.97 -9.41 2.26
CA LEU A 340 -27.22 -8.17 2.27
C LEU A 340 -27.62 -7.30 1.06
N PRO A 341 -27.88 -5.98 1.23
CA PRO A 341 -28.21 -5.12 0.11
C PRO A 341 -27.01 -5.02 -0.85
N LYS A 342 -27.28 -4.93 -2.16
CA LYS A 342 -26.22 -4.79 -3.17
C LYS A 342 -25.56 -3.40 -3.14
N TYR A 343 -26.33 -2.38 -2.76
CA TYR A 343 -25.90 -0.99 -2.72
C TYR A 343 -26.50 -0.26 -1.52
N VAL A 344 -25.75 0.68 -0.96
CA VAL A 344 -26.22 1.70 -0.02
C VAL A 344 -25.86 3.09 -0.57
N GLY A 345 -26.46 4.13 -0.02
CA GLY A 345 -26.17 5.52 -0.39
C GLY A 345 -25.31 6.19 0.67
N LEU A 346 -24.30 6.96 0.25
CA LEU A 346 -23.63 7.94 1.10
C LEU A 346 -24.12 9.33 0.69
N ALA A 347 -24.96 9.92 1.53
CA ALA A 347 -25.60 11.20 1.28
C ALA A 347 -24.89 12.34 2.00
N HIS A 348 -24.76 13.47 1.31
CA HIS A 348 -24.34 14.75 1.86
C HIS A 348 -25.12 15.84 1.12
N ASN A 349 -25.63 16.85 1.83
CA ASN A 349 -26.49 17.89 1.23
C ASN A 349 -27.62 17.27 0.38
N ASP A 350 -27.73 17.66 -0.90
CA ASP A 350 -28.71 17.15 -1.87
C ASP A 350 -28.15 16.02 -2.78
N THR A 351 -26.92 15.58 -2.53
CA THR A 351 -26.22 14.56 -3.31
C THR A 351 -26.19 13.23 -2.57
N CYS A 352 -26.19 12.13 -3.32
CA CYS A 352 -26.10 10.78 -2.79
C CYS A 352 -25.28 9.93 -3.74
N THR A 353 -24.20 9.37 -3.23
CA THR A 353 -23.28 8.51 -3.99
C THR A 353 -23.62 7.05 -3.75
N ARG A 354 -23.61 6.26 -4.82
CA ARG A 354 -23.87 4.81 -4.74
C ARG A 354 -22.65 4.09 -4.21
N ILE A 355 -22.79 3.42 -3.08
CA ILE A 355 -21.72 2.61 -2.50
C ILE A 355 -22.03 1.13 -2.69
N ARG A 356 -21.12 0.41 -3.33
CA ARG A 356 -21.16 -1.05 -3.47
C ARG A 356 -20.94 -1.72 -2.12
N VAL A 357 -21.67 -2.81 -1.91
CA VAL A 357 -21.60 -3.61 -0.69
C VAL A 357 -21.30 -5.06 -1.06
N ARG A 358 -20.41 -5.71 -0.30
CA ARG A 358 -20.12 -7.13 -0.41
C ARG A 358 -20.06 -7.81 0.95
N ILE A 359 -20.10 -9.14 0.94
CA ILE A 359 -19.75 -9.96 2.11
C ILE A 359 -18.21 -10.00 2.18
N PRO A 360 -17.58 -9.71 3.33
CA PRO A 360 -16.13 -9.81 3.47
C PRO A 360 -15.63 -11.24 3.19
N PRO A 361 -14.53 -11.42 2.43
CA PRO A 361 -13.99 -12.76 2.13
C PRO A 361 -13.67 -13.57 3.40
N ASP A 362 -13.23 -12.91 4.46
CA ASP A 362 -12.84 -13.51 5.74
C ASP A 362 -13.99 -13.58 6.77
N SER A 363 -15.18 -13.09 6.41
CA SER A 363 -16.37 -13.02 7.27
C SER A 363 -16.14 -12.29 8.62
N ALA A 364 -15.11 -11.44 8.73
CA ALA A 364 -14.79 -10.74 9.98
C ALA A 364 -15.88 -9.75 10.39
N PHE A 365 -16.58 -9.18 9.40
CA PHE A 365 -17.73 -8.29 9.58
C PHE A 365 -18.93 -8.80 8.75
N PRO A 366 -20.17 -8.38 9.08
CA PRO A 366 -21.34 -8.72 8.27
C PRO A 366 -21.32 -8.17 6.84
N ALA A 367 -20.62 -7.05 6.61
CA ALA A 367 -20.60 -6.35 5.33
C ALA A 367 -19.31 -5.55 5.15
N GLN A 368 -18.94 -5.32 3.89
CA GLN A 368 -17.84 -4.47 3.45
C GLN A 368 -18.33 -3.44 2.44
N LEU A 369 -17.83 -2.21 2.53
CA LEU A 369 -18.18 -1.09 1.66
C LEU A 369 -17.05 -0.79 0.68
N ASN A 370 -17.38 -0.49 -0.57
CA ASN A 370 -16.34 -0.18 -1.55
C ASN A 370 -15.73 1.21 -1.29
N LEU A 371 -14.41 1.23 -1.15
CA LEU A 371 -13.58 2.38 -0.85
C LEU A 371 -13.57 3.40 -2.00
N GLU A 372 -13.48 2.96 -3.25
CA GLU A 372 -13.46 3.85 -4.42
C GLU A 372 -14.73 4.69 -4.52
N ASP A 373 -15.90 4.06 -4.29
CA ASP A 373 -17.17 4.77 -4.26
C ASP A 373 -17.25 5.82 -3.11
N ILE A 374 -16.55 5.58 -1.99
CA ILE A 374 -16.48 6.51 -0.86
C ILE A 374 -15.51 7.66 -1.17
N LEU A 375 -14.40 7.38 -1.85
CA LEU A 375 -13.42 8.38 -2.28
C LEU A 375 -14.06 9.42 -3.22
N ASP A 376 -14.93 9.01 -4.13
CA ASP A 376 -15.71 9.94 -4.98
C ASP A 376 -16.45 10.98 -4.13
N THR A 377 -17.05 10.55 -3.01
CA THR A 377 -17.73 11.46 -2.08
C THR A 377 -16.73 12.34 -1.33
N ALA A 378 -15.57 11.81 -0.94
CA ALA A 378 -14.54 12.60 -0.28
C ALA A 378 -14.00 13.73 -1.20
N ILE A 379 -13.88 13.47 -2.51
CA ILE A 379 -13.49 14.48 -3.52
C ILE A 379 -14.54 15.59 -3.60
N GLU A 380 -15.83 15.25 -3.62
CA GLU A 380 -16.92 16.24 -3.64
C GLU A 380 -16.99 17.09 -2.36
N LEU A 381 -16.60 16.53 -1.22
CA LEU A 381 -16.62 17.21 0.08
C LEU A 381 -15.45 18.15 0.31
N LEU A 382 -14.38 18.02 -0.48
CA LEU A 382 -13.11 18.73 -0.28
C LEU A 382 -13.30 20.24 -0.33
N PRO A 383 -13.12 20.97 0.79
CA PRO A 383 -13.25 22.42 0.81
C PRO A 383 -12.25 23.13 -0.12
N ASP A 384 -12.63 24.31 -0.61
CA ASP A 384 -11.78 25.12 -1.49
C ASP A 384 -10.45 25.53 -0.84
N ASP A 385 -10.46 25.74 0.48
CA ASP A 385 -9.31 26.12 1.31
C ASP A 385 -8.58 24.93 1.94
N ALA A 386 -9.08 23.72 1.72
CA ALA A 386 -8.40 22.53 2.20
C ALA A 386 -7.05 22.39 1.49
N TYR A 387 -5.99 22.13 2.23
CA TYR A 387 -4.83 21.44 1.71
C TYR A 387 -5.18 20.00 1.38
N ALA A 388 -5.77 19.27 2.33
CA ALA A 388 -6.22 17.90 2.17
C ALA A 388 -7.36 17.56 3.15
N LEU A 389 -8.09 16.49 2.84
CA LEU A 389 -9.21 15.99 3.64
C LEU A 389 -9.05 14.49 3.89
N VAL A 390 -9.35 14.05 5.12
CA VAL A 390 -9.48 12.63 5.46
C VAL A 390 -10.89 12.33 5.97
N LEU A 391 -11.56 11.37 5.35
CA LEU A 391 -12.87 10.87 5.74
C LEU A 391 -12.72 9.60 6.58
N LEU A 392 -13.24 9.65 7.81
CA LEU A 392 -13.29 8.49 8.69
C LEU A 392 -14.56 7.68 8.42
N VAL A 393 -14.46 6.36 8.39
CA VAL A 393 -15.62 5.44 8.29
C VAL A 393 -15.52 4.34 9.33
N ASN A 394 -16.65 3.93 9.92
CA ASN A 394 -16.67 2.86 10.93
C ASN A 394 -16.85 1.46 10.35
N HIS A 395 -17.17 1.38 9.07
CA HIS A 395 -17.45 0.14 8.35
C HIS A 395 -16.18 -0.40 7.73
N ASP A 396 -16.10 -1.73 7.61
CA ASP A 396 -15.02 -2.39 6.90
C ASP A 396 -15.07 -2.02 5.40
N ILE A 397 -13.91 -1.78 4.79
CA ILE A 397 -13.82 -1.28 3.41
C ILE A 397 -12.90 -2.14 2.53
N TYR A 398 -13.12 -2.07 1.21
CA TYR A 398 -12.31 -2.75 0.19
C TYR A 398 -12.18 -1.92 -1.08
N GLU A 399 -11.07 -2.04 -1.81
CA GLU A 399 -10.85 -1.32 -3.07
C GLU A 399 -11.37 -2.13 -4.27
N ASN A 400 -10.94 -3.38 -4.41
CA ASN A 400 -11.25 -4.26 -5.54
C ASN A 400 -11.54 -5.71 -5.12
N ASP A 401 -11.91 -6.55 -6.10
CA ASP A 401 -12.36 -7.93 -5.86
C ASP A 401 -11.24 -8.88 -5.38
N ASN A 402 -9.97 -8.49 -5.50
CA ASN A 402 -8.82 -9.28 -5.05
C ASN A 402 -8.36 -8.93 -3.63
N ASP A 403 -8.83 -7.81 -3.06
CA ASP A 403 -8.44 -7.41 -1.72
C ASP A 403 -9.28 -8.16 -0.68
N ASP A 404 -8.68 -8.55 0.44
CA ASP A 404 -9.44 -8.98 1.61
C ASP A 404 -10.14 -7.79 2.27
N PHE A 405 -9.40 -6.71 2.52
CA PHE A 405 -9.85 -5.41 3.02
C PHE A 405 -8.77 -4.35 2.78
N CYS A 406 -9.12 -3.07 2.97
CA CYS A 406 -8.16 -1.95 3.01
C CYS A 406 -8.29 -1.20 4.34
N CYS A 407 -7.19 -0.84 5.00
CA CYS A 407 -7.23 -0.04 6.22
C CYS A 407 -7.49 1.45 5.96
N GLY A 408 -6.95 1.94 4.86
CA GLY A 408 -7.11 3.29 4.36
C GLY A 408 -6.62 3.37 2.92
N ARG A 409 -6.93 4.50 2.28
CA ARG A 409 -6.37 4.85 0.98
C ARG A 409 -6.43 6.36 0.77
N ALA A 410 -5.36 6.89 0.20
CA ALA A 410 -5.29 8.25 -0.27
C ALA A 410 -5.24 8.32 -1.80
N TYR A 411 -5.97 9.28 -2.36
CA TYR A 411 -5.74 9.80 -3.71
C TYR A 411 -4.95 11.09 -3.55
N GLY A 412 -3.63 10.94 -3.41
CA GLY A 412 -2.73 12.02 -3.01
C GLY A 412 -2.85 13.26 -3.88
N GLY A 413 -2.81 13.11 -5.21
CA GLY A 413 -3.01 14.22 -6.16
C GLY A 413 -4.40 14.88 -6.08
N SER A 414 -5.43 14.12 -5.69
CA SER A 414 -6.78 14.63 -5.44
C SER A 414 -6.97 15.21 -4.03
N ARG A 415 -5.95 15.11 -3.16
CA ARG A 415 -5.91 15.68 -1.81
C ARG A 415 -6.95 15.09 -0.85
N VAL A 416 -7.36 13.84 -1.08
CA VAL A 416 -8.33 13.16 -0.23
C VAL A 416 -7.84 11.80 0.23
N ALA A 417 -8.29 11.39 1.41
CA ALA A 417 -8.08 10.08 1.97
C ALA A 417 -9.34 9.55 2.65
N VAL A 418 -9.46 8.22 2.71
CA VAL A 418 -10.48 7.52 3.50
C VAL A 418 -9.77 6.54 4.43
N VAL A 419 -10.14 6.50 5.70
CA VAL A 419 -9.60 5.56 6.68
C VAL A 419 -10.75 4.90 7.44
N GLN A 420 -10.69 3.58 7.56
CA GLN A 420 -11.69 2.83 8.31
C GLN A 420 -11.28 2.55 9.76
N SER A 421 -12.23 2.49 10.68
CA SER A 421 -11.99 2.07 12.05
C SER A 421 -12.15 0.57 12.30
N ALA A 422 -12.91 -0.16 11.46
CA ALA A 422 -13.40 -1.49 11.79
C ALA A 422 -12.26 -2.49 12.03
N ARG A 423 -11.30 -2.56 11.11
CA ARG A 423 -10.14 -3.48 11.18
C ARG A 423 -9.15 -3.17 12.31
N TYR A 424 -9.23 -1.96 12.87
CA TYR A 424 -8.41 -1.55 14.01
C TYR A 424 -9.07 -1.83 15.37
N ASN A 425 -10.32 -2.32 15.38
CA ASN A 425 -11.06 -2.65 16.59
C ASN A 425 -10.26 -3.67 17.43
N PRO A 426 -9.86 -3.35 18.68
CA PRO A 426 -9.08 -4.25 19.53
C PRO A 426 -9.75 -5.60 19.83
N LEU A 427 -11.07 -5.73 19.66
CA LEU A 427 -11.78 -7.01 19.81
C LEU A 427 -11.33 -8.05 18.78
N LEU A 428 -10.78 -7.61 17.63
CA LEU A 428 -10.24 -8.51 16.62
C LEU A 428 -8.90 -9.13 17.03
N ASP A 429 -8.20 -8.59 18.05
CA ASP A 429 -6.82 -8.97 18.35
C ASP A 429 -6.66 -10.46 18.67
N ALA A 430 -7.60 -11.05 19.42
CA ALA A 430 -7.55 -12.47 19.75
C ALA A 430 -7.69 -13.35 18.49
N LYS A 431 -8.65 -13.01 17.62
CA LYS A 431 -8.90 -13.72 16.36
C LYS A 431 -7.76 -13.52 15.35
N ALA A 432 -7.23 -12.30 15.29
CA ALA A 432 -6.12 -11.93 14.42
C ALA A 432 -4.75 -12.27 15.02
N ASN A 433 -4.68 -12.90 16.20
CA ASN A 433 -3.44 -13.29 16.89
C ASN A 433 -2.43 -12.11 17.06
N ILE A 434 -2.94 -10.92 17.39
CA ILE A 434 -2.11 -9.72 17.60
C ILE A 434 -1.44 -9.78 18.97
N GLN A 435 -0.10 -9.83 18.97
CA GLN A 435 0.71 -9.81 20.18
C GLN A 435 0.90 -8.38 20.70
N ARG A 436 -0.01 -7.93 21.58
CA ARG A 436 -0.01 -6.57 22.14
C ARG A 436 1.30 -6.21 22.85
N ASP A 437 1.96 -7.18 23.46
CA ASP A 437 3.24 -7.06 24.16
C ASP A 437 4.45 -6.89 23.21
N HIS A 438 4.21 -6.96 21.90
CA HIS A 438 5.20 -6.78 20.84
C HIS A 438 4.70 -5.86 19.71
N MET A 439 3.74 -4.97 20.01
CA MET A 439 3.45 -3.81 19.15
C MET A 439 4.58 -2.78 19.26
N TRP A 440 4.66 -1.82 18.33
CA TRP A 440 5.68 -0.77 18.42
C TRP A 440 5.59 -0.02 19.77
N PRO A 441 6.72 0.25 20.45
CA PRO A 441 8.12 0.02 20.05
C PRO A 441 8.68 -1.37 20.42
N LEU A 442 7.93 -2.17 21.18
CA LEU A 442 8.32 -3.49 21.67
C LEU A 442 8.51 -4.53 20.55
N SER A 443 7.95 -4.26 19.36
CA SER A 443 8.17 -5.01 18.12
C SER A 443 9.65 -5.14 17.72
N HIS A 444 10.51 -4.25 18.21
CA HIS A 444 11.97 -4.33 18.03
C HIS A 444 12.65 -5.32 18.99
N CYS A 445 11.92 -6.07 19.82
CA CYS A 445 12.53 -7.13 20.62
C CYS A 445 13.16 -8.20 19.72
N LYS A 446 14.46 -8.43 19.91
CA LYS A 446 15.19 -9.40 19.09
C LYS A 446 14.61 -10.82 19.19
N GLY A 447 14.24 -11.27 20.40
CA GLY A 447 13.69 -12.61 20.60
C GLY A 447 12.37 -12.81 19.85
N PHE A 448 11.52 -11.79 19.84
CA PHE A 448 10.29 -11.77 19.07
C PHE A 448 10.55 -11.80 17.56
N VAL A 449 11.43 -10.93 17.07
CA VAL A 449 11.82 -10.91 15.64
C VAL A 449 12.41 -12.25 15.20
N ASP A 450 13.32 -12.82 15.98
CA ASP A 450 13.92 -14.13 15.70
C ASP A 450 12.84 -15.23 15.64
N GLY A 451 11.84 -15.18 16.55
CA GLY A 451 10.71 -16.11 16.56
C GLY A 451 9.84 -16.02 15.31
N LEU A 452 9.56 -14.80 14.83
CA LEU A 452 8.82 -14.59 13.59
C LEU A 452 9.61 -15.05 12.36
N CYS A 453 10.93 -14.83 12.32
CA CYS A 453 11.78 -15.28 11.23
C CYS A 453 11.95 -16.82 11.19
N ALA A 454 11.88 -17.49 12.34
CA ALA A 454 12.11 -18.94 12.44
C ALA A 454 11.09 -19.78 11.66
N VAL A 455 9.89 -19.24 11.38
CA VAL A 455 8.86 -19.91 10.56
C VAL A 455 9.34 -20.16 9.13
N GLU A 456 10.24 -19.32 8.63
CA GLU A 456 10.82 -19.41 7.29
C GLU A 456 12.19 -20.11 7.28
N ASP A 457 12.42 -21.01 8.23
CA ASP A 457 13.69 -21.73 8.45
C ASP A 457 14.93 -20.82 8.65
N VAL A 458 14.71 -19.54 8.98
CA VAL A 458 15.78 -18.59 9.27
C VAL A 458 16.34 -18.87 10.66
N LYS A 459 17.59 -19.31 10.71
CA LYS A 459 18.27 -19.59 11.98
C LYS A 459 18.59 -18.29 12.73
N ALA A 460 17.97 -18.13 13.89
CA ALA A 460 18.29 -17.05 14.83
C ALA A 460 19.78 -17.05 15.18
N LYS A 461 20.44 -15.91 14.99
CA LYS A 461 21.83 -15.68 15.40
C LYS A 461 21.84 -15.05 16.78
N ALA A 462 22.73 -15.53 17.65
CA ALA A 462 22.97 -14.91 18.94
C ALA A 462 23.35 -13.42 18.75
N PRO A 463 22.89 -12.52 19.64
CA PRO A 463 23.16 -11.09 19.48
C PRO A 463 24.65 -10.79 19.56
N SER A 464 25.14 -10.04 18.59
CA SER A 464 26.52 -9.57 18.53
C SER A 464 26.83 -8.59 19.67
N LYS A 465 28.13 -8.40 19.99
CA LYS A 465 28.55 -7.38 20.97
C LYS A 465 28.04 -5.99 20.59
N LYS A 466 28.09 -5.65 19.29
CA LYS A 466 27.60 -4.36 18.78
C LYS A 466 26.10 -4.18 19.04
N GLN A 467 25.28 -5.21 18.77
CA GLN A 467 23.84 -5.16 19.03
C GLN A 467 23.54 -5.02 20.52
N LYS A 468 24.25 -5.76 21.38
CA LYS A 468 24.10 -5.65 22.85
C LYS A 468 24.41 -4.24 23.35
N GLU A 469 25.47 -3.61 22.87
CA GLU A 469 25.81 -2.22 23.26
C GLU A 469 24.80 -1.22 22.69
N ALA A 470 24.42 -1.35 21.41
CA ALA A 470 23.43 -0.47 20.78
C ALA A 470 22.03 -0.56 21.40
N SER A 471 21.72 -1.65 22.12
CA SER A 471 20.44 -1.85 22.81
C SER A 471 20.37 -1.17 24.18
N LYS A 472 21.44 -0.54 24.68
CA LYS A 472 21.49 0.02 26.05
C LYS A 472 21.07 1.48 26.13
N GLU A 473 21.07 2.21 25.02
CA GLU A 473 20.84 3.66 24.99
C GLU A 473 20.21 4.12 23.68
N GLY A 474 19.82 5.40 23.62
CA GLY A 474 19.20 6.03 22.47
C GLY A 474 17.67 5.97 22.46
N ALA A 475 17.06 6.63 21.49
CA ALA A 475 15.63 6.91 21.53
C ALA A 475 14.77 5.64 21.46
N MET A 476 15.17 4.62 20.72
CA MET A 476 14.48 3.33 20.69
C MET A 476 14.57 2.58 22.03
N ARG A 477 15.68 2.70 22.76
CA ARG A 477 15.78 2.14 24.12
C ARG A 477 14.81 2.84 25.05
N ALA A 478 14.83 4.18 25.07
CA ALA A 478 13.89 4.97 25.86
C ALA A 478 12.43 4.64 25.53
N ALA A 479 12.11 4.46 24.25
CA ALA A 479 10.79 4.05 23.80
C ALA A 479 10.36 2.69 24.38
N VAL A 480 11.23 1.67 24.28
CA VAL A 480 10.94 0.32 24.78
C VAL A 480 10.84 0.33 26.30
N ASP A 481 11.70 1.07 27.01
CA ASP A 481 11.61 1.19 28.47
C ASP A 481 10.28 1.80 28.91
N SER A 482 9.89 2.94 28.32
CA SER A 482 8.62 3.58 28.63
C SER A 482 7.43 2.68 28.30
N ALA A 483 7.43 2.02 27.14
CA ALA A 483 6.37 1.12 26.72
C ALA A 483 6.29 -0.16 27.57
N ALA A 484 7.41 -0.75 27.97
CA ALA A 484 7.45 -1.96 28.78
C ALA A 484 6.98 -1.73 30.22
N THR A 485 7.11 -0.50 30.73
CA THR A 485 6.58 -0.10 32.05
C THR A 485 5.11 0.34 32.02
N TYR A 486 4.50 0.42 30.83
CA TYR A 486 3.10 0.78 30.71
C TYR A 486 2.22 -0.36 31.25
N ASP A 487 1.59 -0.11 32.39
CA ASP A 487 0.66 -1.03 33.03
C ASP A 487 -0.75 -0.88 32.44
N ALA A 488 -1.12 -1.81 31.56
CA ALA A 488 -2.45 -1.81 30.93
C ALA A 488 -3.52 -2.26 31.94
N LYS A 489 -4.42 -1.36 32.32
CA LYS A 489 -5.46 -1.62 33.34
C LYS A 489 -6.73 -2.27 32.80
N LEU A 490 -6.75 -2.64 31.51
CA LEU A 490 -7.86 -3.28 30.79
C LEU A 490 -9.20 -2.54 30.92
N THR A 491 -9.17 -1.21 30.95
CA THR A 491 -10.36 -0.35 31.02
C THR A 491 -10.89 0.01 29.63
N GLN A 492 -12.18 0.39 29.54
CA GLN A 492 -12.79 0.83 28.28
C GLN A 492 -12.04 2.02 27.64
N HIS A 493 -11.54 2.97 28.45
CA HIS A 493 -10.77 4.12 27.97
C HIS A 493 -9.42 3.72 27.38
N GLU A 494 -8.76 2.70 27.92
CA GLU A 494 -7.50 2.19 27.37
C GLU A 494 -7.74 1.41 26.07
N PHE A 495 -8.84 0.67 25.96
CA PHE A 495 -9.24 0.06 24.69
C PHE A 495 -9.48 1.12 23.60
N GLN A 496 -10.13 2.23 23.94
CA GLN A 496 -10.25 3.38 23.04
C GLN A 496 -8.88 4.01 22.73
N GLY A 497 -7.98 4.11 23.71
CA GLY A 497 -6.61 4.60 23.53
C GLY A 497 -5.78 3.72 22.58
N LEU A 498 -5.91 2.39 22.71
CA LEU A 498 -5.29 1.41 21.82
C LEU A 498 -5.88 1.47 20.40
N TRP A 499 -7.21 1.58 20.28
CA TRP A 499 -7.85 1.71 18.97
C TRP A 499 -7.42 3.01 18.28
N PHE A 500 -7.42 4.11 19.03
CA PHE A 500 -6.97 5.40 18.54
C PHE A 500 -5.49 5.40 18.15
N SER A 501 -4.62 4.74 18.92
CA SER A 501 -3.19 4.68 18.61
C SER A 501 -2.91 4.06 17.24
N ARG A 502 -3.70 3.06 16.85
CA ARG A 502 -3.62 2.43 15.54
C ARG A 502 -4.12 3.37 14.44
N LEU A 503 -5.32 3.92 14.63
CA LEU A 503 -5.93 4.81 13.64
C LEU A 503 -5.14 6.10 13.41
N ALA A 504 -4.53 6.67 14.46
CA ALA A 504 -3.74 7.89 14.35
C ALA A 504 -2.55 7.71 13.38
N ARG A 505 -1.88 6.55 13.43
CA ARG A 505 -0.79 6.21 12.49
C ARG A 505 -1.30 6.17 11.06
N THR A 506 -2.37 5.41 10.80
CA THR A 506 -2.97 5.28 9.45
C THR A 506 -3.48 6.61 8.92
N VAL A 507 -4.18 7.41 9.73
CA VAL A 507 -4.68 8.73 9.30
C VAL A 507 -3.54 9.68 8.93
N SER A 508 -2.46 9.69 9.69
CA SER A 508 -1.26 10.48 9.34
C SER A 508 -0.45 9.87 8.19
N HIS A 509 -0.55 8.56 7.97
CA HIS A 509 0.04 7.90 6.80
C HIS A 509 -0.68 8.35 5.52
N GLU A 510 -2.01 8.21 5.48
CA GLU A 510 -2.80 8.58 4.29
C GLU A 510 -2.72 10.07 3.98
N LEU A 511 -2.73 10.94 5.00
CA LEU A 511 -2.48 12.37 4.78
C LEU A 511 -1.06 12.62 4.27
N GLY A 512 -0.09 11.78 4.63
CA GLY A 512 1.26 11.82 4.10
C GLY A 512 1.31 11.63 2.58
N HIS A 513 0.47 10.73 2.04
CA HIS A 513 0.29 10.60 0.59
C HIS A 513 -0.32 11.86 -0.04
N CYS A 514 -1.20 12.60 0.65
CA CYS A 514 -1.68 13.91 0.19
C CYS A 514 -0.57 14.98 0.12
N PHE A 515 0.51 14.81 0.90
CA PHE A 515 1.76 15.58 0.72
C PHE A 515 2.64 15.06 -0.42
N GLY A 516 2.21 14.07 -1.19
CA GLY A 516 2.96 13.45 -2.28
C GLY A 516 4.05 12.48 -1.81
N MET A 517 4.01 12.03 -0.56
CA MET A 517 4.98 11.04 -0.07
C MET A 517 4.58 9.63 -0.49
N ASP A 518 5.50 8.86 -1.07
CA ASP A 518 5.33 7.42 -1.30
C ASP A 518 5.66 6.60 -0.05
N HIS A 519 5.47 5.27 -0.13
CA HIS A 519 5.94 4.39 0.93
C HIS A 519 7.47 4.55 1.15
N CYS A 520 7.85 4.57 2.42
CA CYS A 520 9.23 4.72 2.85
C CYS A 520 9.92 3.37 2.95
N VAL A 521 11.13 3.29 2.39
CA VAL A 521 11.96 2.08 2.43
C VAL A 521 13.31 2.29 3.11
N TYR A 522 13.56 3.48 3.67
CA TYR A 522 14.88 3.86 4.19
C TYR A 522 15.10 3.47 5.66
N TYR A 523 14.07 3.64 6.49
CA TYR A 523 14.07 3.48 7.95
C TYR A 523 12.70 2.99 8.39
N ALA A 524 12.61 2.51 9.63
CA ALA A 524 11.32 2.42 10.32
C ALA A 524 10.61 3.78 10.26
N CYS A 525 9.38 3.83 9.75
CA CYS A 525 8.70 5.09 9.46
C CYS A 525 7.19 4.91 9.44
N ASN A 526 6.43 5.91 9.89
CA ASN A 526 4.97 5.94 9.73
C ASN A 526 4.55 5.86 8.26
N MET A 527 5.41 6.28 7.33
CA MET A 527 5.18 6.17 5.88
C MET A 527 5.63 4.84 5.30
N GLN A 528 6.04 3.84 6.08
CA GLN A 528 6.28 2.51 5.51
C GLN A 528 4.97 1.91 5.02
N GLY A 529 5.02 1.20 3.90
CA GLY A 529 3.91 0.38 3.45
C GLY A 529 3.59 -0.75 4.42
N THR A 530 2.35 -1.21 4.41
CA THR A 530 1.84 -2.28 5.26
C THR A 530 0.93 -3.23 4.48
N SER A 531 1.22 -4.52 4.53
CA SER A 531 0.43 -5.57 3.87
C SER A 531 -0.60 -6.24 4.79
N SER A 532 -0.50 -6.02 6.11
CA SER A 532 -1.29 -6.73 7.11
C SER A 532 -1.40 -5.97 8.43
N MET A 533 -2.39 -6.33 9.25
CA MET A 533 -2.53 -5.80 10.61
C MET A 533 -1.32 -6.16 11.50
N HIS A 534 -0.67 -7.30 11.26
CA HIS A 534 0.55 -7.68 11.99
C HIS A 534 1.72 -6.75 11.70
N GLU A 535 1.83 -6.26 10.47
CA GLU A 535 2.84 -5.29 10.08
C GLU A 535 2.48 -3.89 10.59
N ASP A 536 1.24 -3.44 10.40
CA ASP A 536 0.77 -2.11 10.80
C ASP A 536 1.05 -1.81 12.28
N VAL A 537 0.74 -2.76 13.18
CA VAL A 537 0.93 -2.56 14.63
C VAL A 537 2.39 -2.48 15.06
N ARG A 538 3.33 -2.84 14.18
CA ARG A 538 4.78 -2.73 14.40
C ARG A 538 5.36 -1.44 13.85
N GLN A 539 4.60 -0.66 13.08
CA GLN A 539 5.07 0.61 12.49
C GLN A 539 5.16 1.73 13.54
N PRO A 540 6.19 2.59 13.47
CA PRO A 540 6.34 3.71 14.40
C PRO A 540 5.36 4.85 14.10
N PRO A 541 4.88 5.59 15.12
CA PRO A 541 4.06 6.80 14.95
C PRO A 541 4.90 8.07 14.68
N TYR A 542 6.10 7.93 14.11
CA TYR A 542 6.99 9.03 13.77
C TYR A 542 7.41 9.00 12.30
N LEU A 543 7.85 10.15 11.78
CA LEU A 543 8.49 10.23 10.46
C LEU A 543 9.99 10.03 10.61
N CYS A 544 10.57 9.20 9.75
CA CYS A 544 12.02 9.08 9.65
C CYS A 544 12.64 10.35 9.05
N PRO A 545 13.99 10.52 9.10
CA PRO A 545 14.67 11.73 8.64
C PRO A 545 14.36 12.12 7.19
N VAL A 546 14.13 11.14 6.31
CA VAL A 546 13.78 11.41 4.90
C VAL A 546 12.37 11.99 4.80
N CYS A 547 11.37 11.34 5.41
CA CYS A 547 9.98 11.81 5.33
C CYS A 547 9.77 13.10 6.16
N GLU A 548 10.50 13.25 7.26
CA GLU A 548 10.47 14.49 8.04
C GLU A 548 11.07 15.66 7.29
N ALA A 549 12.16 15.46 6.54
CA ALA A 549 12.71 16.51 5.67
C ALA A 549 11.71 16.98 4.61
N LYS A 550 10.86 16.08 4.08
CA LYS A 550 9.76 16.42 3.17
C LYS A 550 8.71 17.30 3.87
N ILE A 551 8.21 16.87 5.03
CA ILE A 551 7.19 17.63 5.78
C ILE A 551 7.74 18.97 6.30
N ALA A 552 8.97 19.00 6.84
CA ALA A 552 9.63 20.24 7.26
C ALA A 552 9.84 21.18 6.07
N HIS A 553 10.10 20.64 4.87
CA HIS A 553 10.13 21.47 3.67
C HIS A 553 8.75 22.04 3.34
N ALA A 554 7.70 21.22 3.30
CA ALA A 554 6.34 21.66 2.97
C ALA A 554 5.82 22.72 3.94
N ILE A 555 5.95 22.47 5.26
CA ILE A 555 5.33 23.32 6.27
C ILE A 555 6.27 24.46 6.68
N ALA A 556 7.44 24.16 7.25
CA ALA A 556 8.35 25.20 7.71
C ALA A 556 9.00 25.97 6.56
N GLY A 557 9.22 25.33 5.41
CA GLY A 557 9.80 25.97 4.23
C GLY A 557 8.78 26.70 3.36
N GLU A 558 7.80 25.99 2.80
CA GLU A 558 6.85 26.57 1.86
C GLU A 558 5.78 27.38 2.59
N LEU A 559 4.99 26.78 3.49
CA LEU A 559 3.89 27.47 4.16
C LEU A 559 4.37 28.67 5.00
N ARG A 560 5.40 28.46 5.83
CA ARG A 560 5.93 29.51 6.73
C ARG A 560 6.96 30.44 6.09
N GLY A 561 7.51 30.07 4.92
CA GLY A 561 8.58 30.84 4.28
C GLY A 561 9.94 30.76 5.00
N GLY A 562 10.16 29.75 5.86
CA GLY A 562 11.33 29.66 6.72
C GLY A 562 12.59 29.10 6.05
N LYS A 563 13.75 29.53 6.56
CA LYS A 563 15.08 29.08 6.10
C LYS A 563 15.51 27.75 6.75
N SER A 564 16.70 27.24 6.42
CA SER A 564 17.20 25.96 6.93
C SER A 564 17.23 25.88 8.47
N ASP A 565 17.75 26.91 9.14
CA ASP A 565 17.86 26.93 10.61
C ASP A 565 16.46 26.95 11.27
N GLU A 566 15.48 27.58 10.61
CA GLU A 566 14.09 27.60 11.06
C GLU A 566 13.39 26.25 10.88
N LYS A 567 13.81 25.44 9.90
CA LYS A 567 13.31 24.06 9.71
C LYS A 567 13.75 23.14 10.84
N GLU A 568 15.00 23.26 11.29
CA GLU A 568 15.52 22.49 12.42
C GLU A 568 14.82 22.87 13.73
N ALA A 569 14.66 24.19 13.98
CA ALA A 569 13.88 24.67 15.12
C ALA A 569 12.41 24.19 15.07
N TRP A 570 11.79 24.17 13.89
CA TRP A 570 10.44 23.66 13.69
C TRP A 570 10.32 22.16 14.00
N ILE A 571 11.32 21.35 13.65
CA ILE A 571 11.36 19.92 14.01
C ILE A 571 11.33 19.75 15.53
N GLY A 572 12.09 20.58 16.27
CA GLY A 572 12.05 20.59 17.74
C GLY A 572 10.66 20.94 18.29
N GLN A 573 10.03 22.00 17.75
CA GLN A 573 8.67 22.43 18.14
C GLN A 573 7.62 21.34 17.86
N ARG A 574 7.73 20.66 16.72
CA ARG A 574 6.89 19.51 16.39
C ARG A 574 7.07 18.35 17.38
N CYS A 575 8.30 18.06 17.79
CA CYS A 575 8.56 17.02 18.79
C CYS A 575 7.92 17.36 20.14
N ASP A 576 8.03 18.63 20.57
CA ASP A 576 7.40 19.12 21.79
C ASP A 576 5.86 19.06 21.73
N ALA A 577 5.27 19.43 20.58
CA ALA A 577 3.83 19.32 20.36
C ALA A 577 3.34 17.86 20.44
N LEU A 578 4.07 16.91 19.85
CA LEU A 578 3.76 15.48 19.95
C LEU A 578 3.93 14.95 21.38
N LYS A 579 4.95 15.41 22.11
CA LYS A 579 5.16 15.01 23.51
C LYS A 579 4.03 15.53 24.40
N THR A 580 3.66 16.80 24.23
CA THR A 580 2.50 17.41 24.90
C THR A 580 1.22 16.62 24.61
N PHE A 581 1.01 16.21 23.35
CA PHE A 581 -0.13 15.39 22.97
C PHE A 581 -0.14 14.02 23.67
N CYS A 582 1.02 13.36 23.82
CA CYS A 582 1.12 12.10 24.57
C CYS A 582 0.70 12.28 26.03
N GLY A 583 1.17 13.35 26.70
CA GLY A 583 0.77 13.68 28.06
C GLY A 583 -0.74 13.93 28.19
N LEU A 584 -1.36 14.63 27.24
CA LEU A 584 -2.81 14.87 27.23
C LEU A 584 -3.62 13.58 27.11
N LEU A 585 -3.14 12.56 26.38
CA LEU A 585 -3.81 11.26 26.32
C LEU A 585 -3.70 10.50 27.63
N GLU A 586 -2.54 10.55 28.28
CA GLU A 586 -2.33 9.94 29.59
C GLU A 586 -3.24 10.56 30.65
N GLU A 587 -3.35 11.88 30.71
CA GLU A 587 -4.27 12.61 31.59
C GLU A 587 -5.74 12.22 31.37
N LYS A 588 -6.11 11.88 30.14
CA LYS A 588 -7.48 11.44 29.76
C LYS A 588 -7.72 9.94 29.99
N GLY A 589 -6.73 9.19 30.50
CA GLY A 589 -6.82 7.74 30.62
C GLY A 589 -6.86 6.99 29.28
N MET A 590 -6.48 7.66 28.19
CA MET A 590 -6.41 7.11 26.83
C MET A 590 -4.98 6.75 26.41
N GLY A 591 -4.13 6.44 27.40
CA GLY A 591 -2.77 5.98 27.16
C GLY A 591 -2.73 4.66 26.38
N SER A 592 -1.54 4.36 25.85
CA SER A 592 -1.22 3.04 25.29
C SER A 592 0.29 2.86 25.34
N ALA A 593 0.77 1.60 25.27
CA ALA A 593 2.20 1.32 25.19
C ALA A 593 2.89 2.08 24.04
N MET A 594 2.20 2.28 22.91
CA MET A 594 2.69 3.08 21.80
C MET A 594 2.87 4.56 22.17
N TRP A 595 1.92 5.15 22.89
CA TRP A 595 2.00 6.55 23.30
C TRP A 595 3.08 6.78 24.36
N SER A 596 3.18 5.88 25.34
CA SER A 596 4.28 5.90 26.32
C SER A 596 5.63 5.71 25.64
N GLY A 597 5.71 4.80 24.65
CA GLY A 597 6.91 4.60 23.85
C GLY A 597 7.29 5.82 23.01
N LEU A 598 6.31 6.50 22.40
CA LEU A 598 6.54 7.73 21.65
C LEU A 598 7.03 8.86 22.57
N ASP A 599 6.46 9.00 23.77
CA ASP A 599 6.90 9.98 24.76
C ASP A 599 8.38 9.79 25.16
N GLY A 600 8.78 8.55 25.44
CA GLY A 600 10.15 8.18 25.74
C GLY A 600 11.10 8.42 24.56
N TRP A 601 10.68 8.03 23.35
CA TRP A 601 11.43 8.28 22.12
C TRP A 601 11.67 9.77 21.87
N LEU A 602 10.62 10.59 21.99
CA LEU A 602 10.69 12.05 21.82
C LEU A 602 11.60 12.70 22.87
N GLY A 603 11.51 12.26 24.13
CA GLY A 603 12.33 12.77 25.22
C GLY A 603 13.83 12.60 24.98
N GLU A 604 14.25 11.48 24.40
CA GLU A 604 15.65 11.26 24.04
C GLU A 604 16.02 11.99 22.74
N ARG A 605 15.15 11.94 21.74
CA ARG A 605 15.36 12.60 20.45
C ARG A 605 15.62 14.11 20.60
N MET A 606 14.86 14.80 21.44
CA MET A 606 15.00 16.24 21.64
C MET A 606 16.31 16.64 22.31
N LYS A 607 17.05 15.72 22.94
CA LYS A 607 18.41 16.02 23.46
C LYS A 607 19.44 16.18 22.33
N GLY A 608 19.13 15.64 21.14
CA GLY A 608 19.98 15.69 19.96
C GLY A 608 19.58 16.74 18.92
N LEU A 609 18.53 17.51 19.19
CA LEU A 609 18.12 18.71 18.45
C LEU A 609 18.52 19.95 19.25
#